data_AF-A0A967I382-F1
#
_entry.id   AF-A0A967I382-F1
#
_cell.length_a   1.000
_cell.length_b   1.000
_cell.length_c   1.000
_cell.angle_alpha   90.00
_cell.angle_beta   90.00
_cell.angle_gamma   90.00
#
_symmetry.space_group_name_H-M   'P 1'
#
loop_
_entity.id
_entity.type
_entity.pdbx_description
1 polymer ?
#
loop_
_entity_poly.entity_id
_entity_poly.type
_entity_poly.pdbx_seq_one_letter_code
_entity_poly.pdbx_strand_id
1 'polypeptide(L)'
;MKTQLRFLQVILVGLAVTFVALSAATGVEAASTASGILDGKKFVGPTGEKGKKVDHEDELSFSDGKFTSSACFPYGFKSGPYTATVDGDAIHFQAVTLSPTHGKMEWKGTFKDGTLDVTYSWTKERWL
;
A
#
# COMPACT_ATOMS: atom_id res chain seq x y z
N MET A 1 26.28 83.82 26.86
CA MET A 1 24.86 83.83 27.22
C MET A 1 24.36 82.38 27.22
N LYS A 2 23.97 81.87 28.42
CA LYS A 2 23.14 80.69 28.76
C LYS A 2 23.54 79.33 28.13
N THR A 3 24.19 78.33 28.77
CA THR A 3 24.09 77.67 30.10
C THR A 3 23.04 76.53 30.17
N GLN A 4 23.54 75.28 30.11
CA GLN A 4 23.08 74.04 30.81
C GLN A 4 21.78 73.36 30.26
N LEU A 5 21.47 72.06 30.46
CA LEU A 5 21.87 71.07 31.46
C LEU A 5 21.48 69.63 30.98
N ARG A 6 22.26 68.62 31.37
CA ARG A 6 21.97 67.17 31.26
C ARG A 6 20.70 66.78 32.02
N PHE A 7 19.92 65.81 31.53
CA PHE A 7 19.12 64.92 32.40
C PHE A 7 19.11 63.47 31.91
N LEU A 8 19.46 62.63 32.89
CA LEU A 8 19.48 61.18 32.96
C LEU A 8 18.06 60.63 33.25
N GLN A 9 17.89 59.30 33.12
CA GLN A 9 16.79 58.45 33.63
C GLN A 9 15.64 58.24 32.62
N VAL A 10 15.02 57.07 32.44
CA VAL A 10 14.77 55.92 33.34
C VAL A 10 14.69 54.62 32.51
N ILE A 11 15.24 53.54 33.07
CA ILE A 11 15.13 52.13 32.66
C ILE A 11 13.71 51.61 32.95
N LEU A 12 13.09 50.82 32.06
CA LEU A 12 12.18 49.75 32.52
C LEU A 12 11.96 48.64 31.47
N VAL A 13 12.57 47.51 31.82
CA VAL A 13 12.29 46.11 31.49
C VAL A 13 10.84 45.84 31.12
N GLY A 14 10.63 45.27 29.93
CA GLY A 14 9.37 44.68 29.47
C GLY A 14 9.52 43.16 29.28
N LEU A 15 9.05 42.44 30.28
CA LEU A 15 9.02 40.99 30.51
C LEU A 15 8.68 40.12 29.29
N ALA A 16 9.43 39.03 29.12
CA ALA A 16 9.17 37.94 28.19
C ALA A 16 7.84 37.23 28.48
N VAL A 17 7.09 36.89 27.43
CA VAL A 17 6.08 35.82 27.46
C VAL A 17 6.32 34.93 26.26
N THR A 18 7.22 33.95 26.43
CA THR A 18 7.36 32.83 25.50
C THR A 18 6.33 31.77 25.87
N PHE A 19 5.21 31.75 25.15
CA PHE A 19 4.28 30.62 25.16
C PHE A 19 4.67 29.68 24.00
N VAL A 20 5.61 28.76 24.26
CA VAL A 20 5.87 27.65 23.33
C VAL A 20 4.90 26.54 23.71
N ALA A 21 3.82 26.41 22.93
CA ALA A 21 2.88 25.31 23.04
C ALA A 21 3.60 24.01 22.63
N LEU A 22 3.90 23.16 23.60
CA LEU A 22 4.43 21.82 23.38
C LEU A 22 3.26 20.91 22.97
N SER A 23 2.96 20.85 21.68
CA SER A 23 1.98 19.89 21.15
C SER A 23 2.57 18.48 21.24
N ALA A 24 1.99 17.66 22.12
CA ALA A 24 2.24 16.23 22.17
C ALA A 24 1.76 15.59 20.87
N ALA A 25 2.68 15.23 19.98
CA ALA A 25 2.39 14.40 18.83
C ALA A 25 2.17 12.96 19.32
N THR A 26 0.91 12.59 19.55
CA THR A 26 0.51 11.18 19.63
C THR A 26 0.62 10.61 18.21
N GLY A 27 1.79 10.08 17.87
CA GLY A 27 1.97 9.26 16.67
C GLY A 27 1.23 7.94 16.86
N VAL A 28 -0.04 7.90 16.44
CA VAL A 28 -0.63 6.64 16.04
C VAL A 28 -0.01 6.31 14.69
N GLU A 29 1.00 5.45 14.70
CA GLU A 29 1.56 4.86 13.49
C GLU A 29 0.48 3.92 12.93
N ALA A 30 -0.44 4.51 12.16
CA ALA A 30 -1.40 3.76 11.39
C ALA A 30 -0.59 2.94 10.39
N ALA A 31 -0.56 1.62 10.59
CA ALA A 31 -0.18 0.68 9.56
C ALA A 31 -1.04 1.01 8.33
N SER A 32 -0.41 1.67 7.35
CA SER A 32 -1.09 2.10 6.14
C SER A 32 -1.31 0.84 5.31
N THR A 33 -2.51 0.27 5.44
CA THR A 33 -3.07 -0.61 4.40
C THR A 33 -3.24 0.27 3.16
N ALA A 34 -2.15 0.44 2.41
CA ALA A 34 -2.15 1.26 1.22
C ALA A 34 -2.68 0.41 0.06
N SER A 35 -4.00 0.22 0.08
CA SER A 35 -4.75 -0.16 -1.10
C SER A 35 -4.31 0.74 -2.26
N GLY A 36 -3.87 0.15 -3.36
CA GLY A 36 -3.43 0.90 -4.54
C GLY A 36 -1.92 1.00 -4.77
N ILE A 37 -1.03 0.52 -3.88
CA ILE A 37 0.45 0.62 -4.12
C ILE A 37 0.88 0.02 -5.47
N LEU A 38 0.24 -1.08 -5.85
CA LEU A 38 0.52 -1.78 -7.10
C LEU A 38 -0.31 -1.27 -8.29
N ASP A 39 -1.25 -0.33 -8.10
CA ASP A 39 -2.13 0.13 -9.18
C ASP A 39 -1.33 0.68 -10.37
N GLY A 40 -1.81 0.38 -11.58
CA GLY A 40 -1.14 0.70 -12.84
C GLY A 40 -0.05 -0.29 -13.24
N LYS A 41 0.33 -1.24 -12.38
CA LYS A 41 1.31 -2.29 -12.71
C LYS A 41 0.66 -3.45 -13.44
N LYS A 42 1.41 -4.00 -14.39
CA LYS A 42 1.09 -5.20 -15.16
C LYS A 42 2.31 -6.09 -15.21
N PHE A 43 2.09 -7.40 -15.11
CA PHE A 43 3.14 -8.41 -15.11
C PHE A 43 2.70 -9.55 -16.01
N VAL A 44 3.56 -9.94 -16.95
CA VAL A 44 3.35 -11.11 -17.80
C VAL A 44 4.40 -12.14 -17.43
N GLY A 45 3.98 -13.38 -17.19
CA GLY A 45 4.90 -14.43 -16.81
C GLY A 45 4.32 -15.83 -16.94
N PRO A 46 5.18 -16.86 -16.84
CA PRO A 46 4.75 -18.24 -16.88
C PRO A 46 3.97 -18.59 -15.60
N THR A 47 2.92 -19.40 -15.76
CA THR A 47 2.10 -19.92 -14.67
C THR A 47 1.83 -21.42 -14.87
N GLY A 48 1.44 -22.09 -13.80
CA GLY A 48 1.16 -23.51 -13.81
C GLY A 48 1.04 -24.09 -12.40
N GLU A 49 0.65 -25.36 -12.32
CA GLU A 49 0.54 -26.04 -11.04
C GLU A 49 1.90 -26.19 -10.34
N LYS A 50 1.93 -25.90 -9.04
CA LYS A 50 3.14 -26.03 -8.22
C LYS A 50 3.73 -27.44 -8.33
N GLY A 51 5.01 -27.53 -8.68
CA GLY A 51 5.72 -28.80 -8.83
C GLY A 51 5.56 -29.49 -10.19
N LYS A 52 4.79 -28.90 -11.10
CA LYS A 52 4.70 -29.32 -12.51
C LYS A 52 5.44 -28.33 -13.42
N LYS A 53 5.66 -28.73 -14.67
CA LYS A 53 6.16 -27.82 -15.69
C LYS A 53 5.09 -26.75 -15.95
N VAL A 54 5.52 -25.49 -16.03
CA VAL A 54 4.66 -24.38 -16.47
C VAL A 54 4.10 -24.68 -17.85
N ASP A 55 2.82 -24.40 -18.04
CA ASP A 55 2.06 -24.84 -19.22
C ASP A 55 1.37 -23.67 -19.95
N HIS A 56 1.34 -22.47 -19.38
CA HIS A 56 0.80 -21.27 -20.02
C HIS A 56 1.39 -19.97 -19.43
N GLU A 57 1.10 -18.84 -20.08
CA GLU A 57 1.37 -17.49 -19.57
C GLU A 57 0.11 -16.87 -18.95
N ASP A 58 0.30 -15.95 -18.02
CA ASP A 58 -0.76 -15.09 -17.49
C ASP A 58 -0.30 -13.62 -17.44
N GLU A 59 -1.23 -12.72 -17.73
CA GLU A 59 -1.10 -11.30 -17.38
C GLU A 59 -1.83 -11.02 -16.07
N LEU A 60 -1.04 -10.58 -15.08
CA LEU A 60 -1.52 -10.08 -13.80
C LEU A 60 -1.52 -8.56 -13.80
N SER A 61 -2.65 -7.94 -13.45
CA SER A 61 -2.77 -6.48 -13.44
C SER A 61 -3.46 -5.96 -12.19
N PHE A 62 -3.02 -4.77 -11.77
CA PHE A 62 -3.54 -4.04 -10.61
C PHE A 62 -4.12 -2.70 -11.07
N SER A 63 -5.38 -2.42 -10.74
CA SER A 63 -6.04 -1.15 -11.06
C SER A 63 -7.17 -0.88 -10.08
N ASP A 64 -7.27 0.36 -9.60
CA ASP A 64 -8.35 0.84 -8.73
C ASP A 64 -8.56 -0.06 -7.49
N GLY A 65 -7.46 -0.50 -6.88
CA GLY A 65 -7.47 -1.41 -5.73
C GLY A 65 -7.93 -2.84 -6.07
N LYS A 66 -7.95 -3.22 -7.35
CA LYS A 66 -8.34 -4.55 -7.82
C LYS A 66 -7.20 -5.28 -8.51
N PHE A 67 -7.12 -6.58 -8.23
CA PHE A 67 -6.24 -7.54 -8.90
C PHE A 67 -7.02 -8.33 -9.95
N THR A 68 -6.35 -8.61 -11.07
CA THR A 68 -6.91 -9.37 -12.19
C THR A 68 -5.87 -10.36 -12.72
N SER A 69 -6.29 -11.60 -12.97
CA SER A 69 -5.58 -12.61 -13.76
C SER A 69 -6.34 -12.83 -15.06
N SER A 70 -5.72 -12.50 -16.19
CA SER A 70 -6.35 -12.57 -17.51
C SER A 70 -6.58 -14.01 -17.97
N ALA A 71 -5.65 -14.93 -17.65
CA ALA A 71 -5.76 -16.35 -17.95
C ALA A 71 -6.98 -17.00 -17.25
N CYS A 72 -7.49 -16.36 -16.19
CA CYS A 72 -8.64 -16.85 -15.45
C CYS A 72 -10.01 -16.40 -16.03
N PHE A 73 -10.05 -15.49 -17.01
CA PHE A 73 -11.29 -15.02 -17.63
C PHE A 73 -12.13 -16.10 -18.30
N PRO A 74 -11.57 -17.06 -19.06
CA PRO A 74 -12.34 -18.16 -19.66
C PRO A 74 -13.09 -19.02 -18.64
N TYR A 75 -12.62 -19.04 -17.38
CA TYR A 75 -13.25 -19.75 -16.28
C TYR A 75 -14.22 -18.86 -15.46
N GLY A 76 -14.52 -17.66 -15.95
CA GLY A 76 -15.49 -16.74 -15.35
C GLY A 76 -15.00 -16.04 -14.08
N PHE A 77 -13.69 -16.11 -13.77
CA PHE A 77 -13.14 -15.30 -12.69
C PHE A 77 -13.16 -13.82 -13.09
N LYS A 78 -13.55 -12.98 -12.14
CA LYS A 78 -13.53 -11.51 -12.28
C LYS A 78 -12.42 -10.91 -11.42
N SER A 79 -12.07 -9.66 -11.71
CA SER A 79 -11.21 -8.87 -10.85
C SER A 79 -11.74 -8.83 -9.42
N GLY A 80 -10.84 -8.89 -8.46
CA GLY A 80 -11.15 -8.91 -7.03
C GLY A 80 -10.36 -7.87 -6.26
N PRO A 81 -10.80 -7.46 -5.07
CA PRO A 81 -10.04 -6.54 -4.24
C PRO A 81 -8.68 -7.14 -3.88
N TYR A 82 -7.66 -6.29 -3.79
CA TYR A 82 -6.37 -6.67 -3.24
C TYR A 82 -5.94 -5.73 -2.11
N THR A 83 -5.10 -6.24 -1.23
CA THR A 83 -4.36 -5.44 -0.24
C THR A 83 -2.87 -5.61 -0.50
N ALA A 84 -2.10 -4.59 -0.15
CA ALA A 84 -0.65 -4.64 -0.22
C ALA A 84 -0.01 -3.97 0.99
N THR A 85 1.16 -4.47 1.38
CA THR A 85 1.98 -3.94 2.48
C THR A 85 3.43 -3.86 2.03
N VAL A 86 4.08 -2.74 2.35
CA VAL A 86 5.52 -2.58 2.13
C VAL A 86 6.27 -3.23 3.31
N ASP A 87 7.24 -4.07 3.01
CA ASP A 87 8.16 -4.66 3.99
C ASP A 87 9.60 -4.54 3.46
N GLY A 88 10.36 -3.58 3.99
CA GLY A 88 11.70 -3.26 3.50
C GLY A 88 11.70 -2.84 2.03
N ASP A 89 12.36 -3.63 1.18
CA ASP A 89 12.48 -3.43 -0.26
C ASP A 89 11.44 -4.24 -1.07
N ALA A 90 10.53 -4.94 -0.39
CA ALA A 90 9.49 -5.77 -0.99
C ALA A 90 8.09 -5.20 -0.75
N ILE A 91 7.17 -5.50 -1.67
CA ILE A 91 5.73 -5.29 -1.50
C ILE A 91 5.05 -6.65 -1.51
N HIS A 92 4.38 -6.99 -0.42
CA HIS A 92 3.55 -8.20 -0.33
C HIS A 92 2.11 -7.85 -0.66
N PHE A 93 1.45 -8.66 -1.49
CA PHE A 93 0.03 -8.48 -1.80
C PHE A 93 -0.78 -9.75 -1.55
N GLN A 94 -2.06 -9.56 -1.28
CA GLN A 94 -3.06 -10.61 -1.21
C GLN A 94 -4.30 -10.19 -1.99
N ALA A 95 -4.93 -11.14 -2.69
CA ALA A 95 -6.17 -10.88 -3.42
C ALA A 95 -7.09 -12.10 -3.38
N VAL A 96 -8.39 -11.86 -3.57
CA VAL A 96 -9.39 -12.92 -3.74
C VAL A 96 -10.18 -12.67 -5.02
N THR A 97 -10.16 -13.62 -5.95
CA THR A 97 -11.00 -13.57 -7.15
C THR A 97 -12.07 -14.67 -7.10
N LEU A 98 -13.23 -14.36 -7.66
CA LEU A 98 -14.40 -15.24 -7.63
C LEU A 98 -14.89 -15.53 -9.04
N SER A 99 -15.26 -16.79 -9.27
CA SER A 99 -15.99 -17.25 -10.44
C SER A 99 -17.34 -17.81 -10.00
N PRO A 100 -18.46 -17.39 -10.63
CA PRO A 100 -19.78 -17.96 -10.33
C PRO A 100 -19.87 -19.47 -10.55
N THR A 101 -19.02 -20.04 -11.41
CA THR A 101 -19.07 -21.46 -11.82
C THR A 101 -17.81 -22.24 -11.45
N HIS A 102 -16.70 -21.56 -11.14
CA HIS A 102 -15.41 -22.18 -10.86
C HIS A 102 -14.89 -21.91 -9.45
N GLY A 103 -15.63 -21.19 -8.59
CA GLY A 103 -15.30 -21.07 -7.16
C GLY A 103 -14.41 -19.87 -6.83
N LYS A 104 -13.47 -20.06 -5.91
CA LYS A 104 -12.64 -18.98 -5.34
C LYS A 104 -11.16 -19.24 -5.63
N MET A 105 -10.42 -18.17 -5.90
CA MET A 105 -8.95 -18.18 -5.88
C MET A 105 -8.42 -17.17 -4.88
N GLU A 106 -7.47 -17.61 -4.07
CA GLU A 106 -6.75 -16.79 -3.10
C GLU A 106 -5.31 -16.64 -3.58
N TRP A 107 -4.89 -15.40 -3.76
CA TRP A 107 -3.60 -15.04 -4.34
C TRP A 107 -2.71 -14.44 -3.27
N LYS A 108 -1.42 -14.78 -3.33
CA LYS A 108 -0.36 -14.16 -2.53
C LYS A 108 0.83 -13.92 -3.43
N GLY A 109 1.44 -12.75 -3.34
CA GLY A 109 2.68 -12.53 -4.03
C GLY A 109 3.56 -11.47 -3.43
N THR A 110 4.79 -11.45 -3.92
CA THR A 110 5.86 -10.56 -3.49
C THR A 110 6.40 -9.86 -4.72
N PHE A 111 6.32 -8.54 -4.72
CA PHE A 111 6.97 -7.68 -5.71
C PHE A 111 8.29 -7.18 -5.14
N LYS A 112 9.40 -7.53 -5.78
CA LYS A 112 10.75 -7.11 -5.40
C LYS A 112 11.65 -7.06 -6.63
N ASP A 113 12.51 -6.05 -6.73
CA ASP A 113 13.47 -5.90 -7.83
C ASP A 113 12.84 -5.99 -9.23
N GLY A 114 11.63 -5.44 -9.38
CA GLY A 114 10.89 -5.45 -10.66
C GLY A 114 10.22 -6.78 -11.01
N THR A 115 10.39 -7.82 -10.19
CA THR A 115 9.80 -9.15 -10.39
C THR A 115 8.62 -9.36 -9.46
N LEU A 116 7.57 -10.01 -9.96
CA LEU A 116 6.40 -10.40 -9.16
C LEU A 116 6.33 -11.93 -9.07
N ASP A 117 6.63 -12.48 -7.89
CA ASP A 117 6.45 -13.89 -7.59
C ASP A 117 5.07 -14.11 -6.98
N VAL A 118 4.28 -15.02 -7.54
CA VAL A 118 2.88 -15.23 -7.14
C VAL A 118 2.59 -16.71 -6.92
N THR A 119 1.81 -16.98 -5.89
CA THR A 119 1.19 -18.28 -5.63
C THR A 119 -0.31 -18.08 -5.47
N TYR A 120 -1.09 -19.08 -5.86
CA TYR A 120 -2.53 -19.09 -5.64
C TYR A 120 -3.02 -20.43 -5.14
N SER A 121 -4.11 -20.40 -4.38
CA SER A 121 -4.91 -21.57 -4.02
C SER A 121 -6.26 -21.46 -4.69
N TRP A 122 -6.66 -22.51 -5.41
CA TRP A 122 -7.98 -22.60 -6.04
C TRP A 122 -8.86 -23.56 -5.25
N THR A 123 -10.09 -23.13 -4.95
CA THR A 123 -11.08 -23.95 -4.26
C THR A 123 -12.43 -23.86 -4.94
N LYS A 124 -13.03 -25.02 -5.21
CA LYS A 124 -14.39 -25.15 -5.72
C LYS A 124 -15.17 -26.09 -4.82
N GLU A 125 -16.16 -25.56 -4.12
CA GLU A 125 -17.11 -26.37 -3.36
C GLU A 125 -17.94 -27.21 -4.33
N ARG A 126 -18.07 -28.50 -4.04
CA ARG A 126 -18.79 -29.46 -4.90
C ARG A 126 -20.12 -29.92 -4.29
N TRP A 127 -20.31 -29.84 -2.97
CA TRP A 127 -21.47 -30.37 -2.25
C TRP A 127 -21.75 -29.54 -0.99
N LEU A 128 -23.02 -29.19 -0.75
CA LEU A 128 -23.57 -28.73 0.54
C LEU A 128 -24.46 -29.84 1.12
#